data_AF-A0AAE3RPL9-F1
#
_entry.id   AF-A0AAE3RPL9-F1
#
_cell.length_a   1.000
_cell.length_b   1.000
_cell.length_c   1.000
_cell.angle_alpha   90.00
_cell.angle_beta   90.00
_cell.angle_gamma   90.00
#
_symmetry.space_group_name_H-M   'P 1'
#
loop_
_entity.id
_entity.type
_entity.pdbx_description
1 polymer ?
#
loop_
_entity_poly.entity_id
_entity_poly.type
_entity_poly.pdbx_seq_one_letter_code
_entity_poly.pdbx_strand_id
1 'polypeptide(L)'
;MTKSTITRERIQQIFLGNGPELSASEERELARMTLVAMDSEPVAYIFKHPAGRLFWSLTDESNKGHDDVMPVYASPQPAPEEWTIADAVKFCKETGRQDAGAAMDAWNACRAAMLHAGNSPAKNGVAPAQSGNSPAIPDGYVLVPKEATKEILDEFDSIIDYGAEDSVDAWHRLLAAATQEVKP
;
A
#
# COMPACT_ATOMS: atom_id res chain seq x y z
N MET A 1 -14.37 -8.64 15.64
CA MET A 1 -13.01 -8.20 15.98
C MET A 1 -12.94 -7.92 17.47
N THR A 2 -12.31 -8.81 18.24
CA THR A 2 -11.94 -8.53 19.62
C THR A 2 -10.80 -7.52 19.60
N LYS A 3 -11.01 -6.36 20.23
CA LYS A 3 -10.02 -5.28 20.31
C LYS A 3 -8.87 -5.78 21.20
N SER A 4 -7.63 -5.82 20.70
CA SER A 4 -6.49 -6.26 21.52
C SER A 4 -6.32 -5.37 22.75
N THR A 5 -6.05 -6.01 23.88
CA THR A 5 -5.85 -5.35 25.18
C THR A 5 -4.43 -4.80 25.34
N ILE A 6 -3.48 -5.30 24.54
CA ILE A 6 -2.09 -4.83 24.52
C ILE A 6 -1.96 -3.63 23.58
N THR A 7 -1.37 -2.54 24.08
CA THR A 7 -1.17 -1.32 23.28
C THR A 7 0.02 -1.48 22.34
N ARG A 8 0.03 -0.67 21.26
CA ARG A 8 1.13 -0.67 20.29
C ARG A 8 2.46 -0.30 20.95
N GLU A 9 2.44 0.67 21.84
CA GLU A 9 3.59 1.14 22.61
C GLU A 9 4.14 0.02 23.50
N ARG A 10 3.25 -0.78 24.10
CA ARG A 10 3.66 -1.92 24.93
C ARG A 10 4.32 -3.02 24.10
N ILE A 11 3.78 -3.34 22.92
CA ILE A 11 4.41 -4.28 21.97
C ILE A 11 5.83 -3.80 21.58
N GLN A 12 6.00 -2.51 21.33
CA GLN A 12 7.32 -1.94 21.00
C GLN A 12 8.32 -2.07 22.16
N GLN A 13 7.89 -1.83 23.40
CA GLN A 13 8.75 -2.02 24.58
C GLN A 13 9.17 -3.48 24.74
N ILE A 14 8.24 -4.43 24.54
CA ILE A 14 8.51 -5.86 24.61
C ILE A 14 9.56 -6.25 23.56
N PHE A 15 9.36 -5.80 22.31
CA PHE A 15 10.28 -6.09 21.22
C PHE A 15 11.69 -5.54 21.45
N LEU A 16 11.79 -4.31 21.97
CA LEU A 16 13.08 -3.67 22.27
C LEU A 16 13.72 -4.16 23.57
N GLY A 17 13.04 -5.01 24.35
CA GLY A 17 13.49 -5.43 25.69
C GLY A 17 13.54 -4.28 26.72
N ASN A 18 12.89 -3.15 26.44
CA ASN A 18 12.99 -1.91 27.21
C ASN A 18 11.83 -1.74 28.22
N GLY A 19 11.40 -2.83 28.86
CA GLY A 19 10.26 -2.80 29.78
C GLY A 19 10.25 -3.94 30.79
N PRO A 20 9.30 -3.93 31.72
CA PRO A 20 9.11 -5.04 32.66
C PRO A 20 8.77 -6.34 31.91
N GLU A 21 9.11 -7.45 32.56
CA GLU A 21 8.82 -8.81 32.09
C GLU A 21 7.35 -8.98 31.69
N LEU A 22 7.12 -9.84 30.70
CA LEU A 22 5.79 -10.10 30.17
C LEU A 22 4.89 -10.72 31.25
N SER A 23 3.67 -10.22 31.38
CA SER A 23 2.65 -10.91 32.15
C SER A 23 2.09 -12.10 31.37
N ALA A 24 1.62 -13.13 32.07
CA ALA A 24 0.98 -14.29 31.43
C ALA A 24 -0.21 -13.92 30.51
N SER A 25 -0.89 -12.80 30.80
CA SER A 25 -1.96 -12.29 29.93
C SER A 25 -1.42 -11.72 28.62
N GLU A 26 -0.29 -11.01 28.66
CA GLU A 26 0.37 -10.48 27.47
C GLU A 26 0.96 -11.61 26.62
N GLU A 27 1.56 -12.62 27.24
CA GLU A 27 2.05 -13.82 26.54
C GLU A 27 0.93 -14.53 25.79
N ARG A 28 -0.23 -14.73 26.45
CA ARG A 28 -1.38 -15.39 25.83
C ARG A 28 -1.97 -14.58 24.68
N GLU A 29 -2.03 -13.25 24.81
CA GLU A 29 -2.54 -12.38 23.75
C GLU A 29 -1.57 -12.34 22.56
N LEU A 30 -0.26 -12.24 22.80
CA LEU A 30 0.75 -12.33 21.75
C LEU A 30 0.69 -13.69 21.04
N ALA A 31 0.58 -14.79 21.78
CA ALA A 31 0.42 -16.12 21.19
C ALA A 31 -0.82 -16.22 20.30
N ARG A 32 -1.95 -15.60 20.70
CA ARG A 32 -3.16 -15.55 19.86
C ARG A 32 -2.97 -14.71 18.61
N MET A 33 -2.35 -13.53 18.73
CA MET A 33 -2.06 -12.68 17.57
C MET A 33 -1.14 -13.38 16.58
N THR A 34 -0.10 -14.05 17.09
CA THR A 34 0.82 -14.86 16.27
C THR A 34 0.08 -16.00 15.57
N LEU A 35 -0.77 -16.73 16.28
CA LEU A 35 -1.55 -17.82 15.67
C LEU A 35 -2.48 -17.30 14.56
N VAL A 36 -3.18 -16.18 14.81
CA VAL A 36 -4.04 -15.54 13.79
C VAL A 36 -3.23 -15.07 12.58
N ALA A 37 -2.01 -14.57 12.78
CA ALA A 37 -1.15 -14.19 11.66
C ALA A 37 -0.66 -15.41 10.86
N MET A 38 -0.30 -16.51 11.54
CA MET A 38 0.14 -17.75 10.90
C MET A 38 -0.98 -18.43 10.09
N ASP A 39 -2.21 -18.39 10.59
CA ASP A 39 -3.38 -19.00 9.95
C ASP A 39 -4.14 -18.01 9.03
N SER A 40 -3.57 -16.81 8.77
CA SER A 40 -4.28 -15.80 7.98
C SER A 40 -4.31 -16.14 6.49
N GLU A 41 -5.52 -16.14 5.93
CA GLU A 41 -5.72 -16.18 4.48
C GLU A 41 -5.48 -14.79 3.86
N PRO A 42 -5.00 -14.73 2.61
CA PRO A 42 -4.83 -13.47 1.92
C PRO A 42 -6.18 -12.77 1.70
N VAL A 43 -6.22 -11.47 1.92
CA VAL A 43 -7.42 -10.63 1.73
C VAL A 43 -7.55 -10.09 0.29
N ALA A 44 -6.46 -10.14 -0.48
CA ALA A 44 -6.44 -9.80 -1.90
C ALA A 44 -5.22 -10.41 -2.60
N TYR A 45 -5.16 -10.26 -3.91
CA TYR A 45 -4.05 -10.68 -4.76
C TYR A 45 -3.67 -9.53 -5.70
N ILE A 46 -2.36 -9.26 -5.85
CA ILE A 46 -1.83 -8.22 -6.74
C ILE A 46 -1.15 -8.90 -7.93
N PHE A 47 -1.48 -8.49 -9.15
CA PHE A 47 -0.86 -8.99 -10.36
C PHE A 47 0.29 -8.08 -10.82
N LYS A 48 1.45 -8.69 -11.08
CA LYS A 48 2.60 -8.01 -11.69
C LYS A 48 2.58 -8.28 -13.19
N HIS A 49 2.22 -7.27 -13.98
CA HIS A 49 2.22 -7.41 -15.44
C HIS A 49 3.66 -7.59 -15.96
N PRO A 50 3.89 -8.39 -17.01
CA PRO A 50 5.21 -8.59 -17.62
C PRO A 50 5.93 -7.30 -18.03
N ALA A 51 5.17 -6.23 -18.25
CA ALA A 51 5.68 -4.88 -18.53
C ALA A 51 6.18 -4.11 -17.28
N GLY A 52 6.28 -4.75 -16.12
CA GLY A 52 6.79 -4.15 -14.88
C GLY A 52 5.83 -3.21 -14.16
N ARG A 53 4.57 -3.11 -14.61
CA ARG A 53 3.53 -2.30 -13.96
C ARG A 53 2.70 -3.17 -13.01
N LEU A 54 2.55 -2.71 -11.77
CA LEU A 54 1.64 -3.31 -10.79
C LEU A 54 0.22 -2.84 -11.13
N PHE A 55 -0.67 -3.79 -11.41
CA PHE A 55 -2.09 -3.51 -11.55
C PHE A 55 -2.83 -4.12 -10.35
N TRP A 56 -3.75 -3.33 -9.78
CA TRP A 56 -4.61 -3.79 -8.71
C TRP A 56 -5.82 -4.48 -9.35
N SER A 57 -5.84 -5.82 -9.37
CA SER A 57 -7.09 -6.56 -9.60
C SER A 57 -7.63 -6.98 -8.24
N LEU A 58 -8.66 -6.27 -7.76
CA LEU A 58 -9.48 -6.78 -6.68
C LEU A 58 -10.25 -7.99 -7.23
N THR A 59 -10.09 -9.14 -6.56
CA THR A 59 -10.94 -10.36 -6.64
C THR A 59 -10.74 -11.22 -7.90
N ASP A 60 -10.61 -12.54 -7.86
CA ASP A 60 -11.04 -13.59 -6.92
C ASP A 60 -9.89 -14.58 -6.55
N GLU A 61 -10.21 -15.68 -5.86
CA GLU A 61 -9.27 -16.78 -5.58
C GLU A 61 -8.76 -17.52 -6.84
N SER A 62 -9.34 -17.31 -8.03
CA SER A 62 -8.92 -17.99 -9.27
C SER A 62 -7.48 -17.62 -9.67
N ASN A 63 -6.99 -16.47 -9.18
CA ASN A 63 -5.61 -16.03 -9.39
C ASN A 63 -4.60 -16.63 -8.38
N LYS A 64 -5.05 -17.46 -7.43
CA LYS A 64 -4.18 -18.10 -6.44
C LYS A 64 -3.20 -19.06 -7.12
N GLY A 65 -1.91 -18.93 -6.76
CA GLY A 65 -0.86 -19.87 -7.20
C GLY A 65 -0.24 -19.57 -8.56
N HIS A 66 -0.58 -18.44 -9.20
CA HIS A 66 0.13 -17.96 -10.38
C HIS A 66 1.43 -17.25 -10.01
N ASP A 67 2.50 -17.48 -10.78
CA ASP A 67 3.85 -16.96 -10.51
C ASP A 67 3.94 -15.41 -10.48
N ASP A 68 3.08 -14.74 -11.23
CA ASP A 68 3.02 -13.27 -11.33
C ASP A 68 2.04 -12.63 -10.35
N VAL A 69 1.49 -13.40 -9.42
CA VAL A 69 0.46 -12.97 -8.46
C VAL A 69 1.01 -13.01 -7.04
N MET A 70 0.97 -11.86 -6.36
CA MET A 70 1.41 -11.72 -4.98
C MET A 70 0.21 -11.62 -4.02
N PRO A 71 0.10 -12.50 -3.01
CA PRO A 71 -0.94 -12.40 -1.99
C PRO A 71 -0.75 -11.17 -1.10
N VAL A 72 -1.86 -10.54 -0.71
CA VAL A 72 -1.93 -9.43 0.24
C VAL A 72 -2.61 -9.92 1.50
N TYR A 73 -1.97 -9.74 2.64
CA TYR A 73 -2.50 -10.15 3.94
C TYR A 73 -2.88 -8.93 4.76
N ALA A 74 -3.97 -9.04 5.53
CA ALA A 74 -4.36 -7.98 6.46
C ALA A 74 -3.38 -7.82 7.64
N SER A 75 -2.67 -8.90 7.98
CA SER A 75 -1.68 -8.94 9.04
C SER A 75 -0.27 -9.13 8.47
N PRO A 76 0.76 -8.54 9.08
CA PRO A 76 2.15 -8.87 8.76
C PRO A 76 2.37 -10.38 8.84
N GLN A 77 2.96 -10.95 7.79
CA GLN A 77 3.30 -12.36 7.75
C GLN A 77 4.61 -12.61 8.48
N PRO A 78 4.78 -13.78 9.12
CA PRO A 78 6.07 -14.17 9.67
C PRO A 78 7.15 -14.14 8.58
N ALA A 79 8.38 -13.76 8.96
CA ALA A 79 9.50 -13.86 8.04
C ALA A 79 9.68 -15.33 7.59
N PRO A 80 9.99 -15.57 6.31
CA PRO A 80 10.21 -16.92 5.82
C PRO A 80 11.32 -17.64 6.58
N GLU A 81 11.28 -18.96 6.56
CA GLU A 81 12.35 -19.79 7.11
C GLU A 81 13.67 -19.57 6.36
N GLU A 82 14.79 -19.76 7.06
CA GLU A 82 16.11 -19.68 6.44
C GLU A 82 16.30 -20.85 5.47
N TRP A 83 16.75 -20.57 4.25
CA TRP A 83 17.07 -21.63 3.30
C TRP A 83 18.45 -22.18 3.59
N THR A 84 18.52 -23.50 3.62
CA THR A 84 19.77 -24.24 3.49
C THR A 84 20.16 -24.37 2.01
N ILE A 85 21.39 -24.80 1.75
CA ILE A 85 21.82 -25.11 0.38
C ILE A 85 20.96 -26.22 -0.25
N ALA A 86 20.41 -27.14 0.56
CA ALA A 86 19.56 -28.20 0.09
C ALA A 86 18.20 -27.67 -0.41
N ASP A 87 17.62 -26.71 0.29
CA ASP A 87 16.38 -26.04 -0.11
C ASP A 87 16.56 -25.28 -1.42
N ALA A 88 17.68 -24.54 -1.53
CA ALA A 88 18.00 -23.82 -2.75
C ALA A 88 18.27 -24.76 -3.94
N VAL A 89 18.94 -25.90 -3.72
CA VAL A 89 19.12 -26.94 -4.76
C VAL A 89 17.78 -27.52 -5.21
N LYS A 90 16.86 -27.78 -4.28
CA LYS A 90 15.51 -28.25 -4.61
C LYS A 90 14.77 -27.21 -5.46
N PHE A 91 14.76 -25.96 -5.03
CA PHE A 91 14.14 -24.85 -5.75
C PHE A 91 14.73 -24.67 -7.16
N CYS A 92 16.05 -24.75 -7.31
CA CYS A 92 16.74 -24.69 -8.60
C CYS A 92 16.32 -25.82 -9.55
N LYS A 93 16.13 -27.05 -9.04
CA LYS A 93 15.63 -28.18 -9.83
C LYS A 93 14.20 -27.98 -10.30
N GLU A 94 13.35 -27.40 -9.46
CA GLU A 94 11.93 -27.15 -9.76
C GLU A 94 11.74 -25.97 -10.73
N THR A 95 12.59 -24.95 -10.64
CA THR A 95 12.46 -23.70 -11.42
C THR A 95 13.42 -23.60 -12.61
N GLY A 96 14.36 -24.53 -12.75
CA GLY A 96 15.39 -24.50 -13.79
C GLY A 96 16.50 -23.47 -13.55
N ARG A 97 16.57 -22.82 -12.37
CA ARG A 97 17.69 -21.94 -12.01
C ARG A 97 18.97 -22.74 -11.83
N GLN A 98 20.10 -22.18 -12.26
CA GLN A 98 21.38 -22.90 -12.29
C GLN A 98 22.27 -22.70 -11.07
N ASP A 99 22.08 -21.61 -10.32
CA ASP A 99 22.92 -21.25 -9.18
C ASP A 99 22.15 -21.31 -7.86
N ALA A 100 22.29 -22.43 -7.17
CA ALA A 100 21.68 -22.64 -5.86
C ALA A 100 22.33 -21.77 -4.76
N GLY A 101 23.61 -21.43 -4.89
CA GLY A 101 24.29 -20.56 -3.92
C GLY A 101 23.71 -19.15 -3.98
N ALA A 102 23.62 -18.57 -5.18
CA ALA A 102 23.01 -17.26 -5.39
C ALA A 102 21.53 -17.22 -5.00
N ALA A 103 20.77 -18.30 -5.25
CA ALA A 103 19.37 -18.39 -4.84
C ALA A 103 19.21 -18.42 -3.32
N MET A 104 20.06 -19.19 -2.62
CA MET A 104 20.11 -19.25 -1.15
C MET A 104 20.47 -17.87 -0.56
N ASP A 105 21.52 -17.23 -1.08
CA ASP A 105 21.97 -15.92 -0.60
C ASP A 105 20.89 -14.85 -0.79
N ALA A 106 20.23 -14.83 -1.94
CA ALA A 106 19.13 -13.90 -2.22
C ALA A 106 17.94 -14.13 -1.29
N TRP A 107 17.56 -15.38 -1.04
CA TRP A 107 16.47 -15.72 -0.11
C TRP A 107 16.81 -15.31 1.33
N ASN A 108 17.99 -15.66 1.81
CA ASN A 108 18.42 -15.37 3.17
C ASN A 108 18.67 -13.87 3.39
N ALA A 109 19.10 -13.13 2.35
CA ALA A 109 19.16 -11.67 2.39
C ALA A 109 17.77 -11.04 2.49
N CYS A 110 16.78 -11.55 1.73
CA CYS A 110 15.39 -11.09 1.82
C CYS A 110 14.80 -11.36 3.21
N ARG A 111 14.99 -12.57 3.74
CA ARG A 111 14.61 -12.94 5.11
C ARG A 111 15.25 -12.00 6.14
N ALA A 112 16.55 -11.75 6.05
CA ALA A 112 17.25 -10.85 6.96
C ALA A 112 16.67 -9.43 6.87
N ALA A 113 16.39 -8.93 5.67
CA ALA A 113 15.74 -7.63 5.49
C ALA A 113 14.34 -7.58 6.12
N MET A 114 13.53 -8.63 6.00
CA MET A 114 12.22 -8.72 6.65
C MET A 114 12.33 -8.72 8.19
N LEU A 115 13.32 -9.42 8.74
CA LEU A 115 13.60 -9.40 10.19
C LEU A 115 14.11 -8.03 10.65
N HIS A 116 14.91 -7.35 9.83
CA HIS A 116 15.46 -6.02 10.13
C HIS A 116 14.49 -4.86 9.84
N ALA A 117 13.44 -5.07 9.05
CA ALA A 117 12.43 -4.04 8.78
C ALA A 117 11.68 -3.60 10.05
N GLY A 118 11.64 -4.45 11.08
CA GLY A 118 11.17 -4.09 12.44
C GLY A 118 12.08 -3.10 13.20
N ASN A 119 13.32 -2.88 12.72
CA ASN A 119 14.34 -2.02 13.35
C ASN A 119 14.60 -0.71 12.59
N SER A 120 13.85 -0.40 11.53
CA SER A 120 13.98 0.90 10.89
C SER A 120 13.31 1.95 11.77
N PRO A 121 14.03 3.00 12.24
CA PRO A 121 13.35 4.21 12.63
C PRO A 121 12.57 4.62 11.39
N ALA A 122 11.25 4.80 11.54
CA ALA A 122 10.44 5.39 10.50
C ALA A 122 11.24 6.57 9.94
N LYS A 123 11.69 6.48 8.69
CA LYS A 123 12.10 7.67 7.96
C LYS A 123 10.83 8.48 7.86
N ASN A 124 10.68 9.38 8.84
CA ASN A 124 9.73 10.48 8.86
C ASN A 124 9.98 11.30 7.60
N GLY A 125 9.33 10.89 6.52
CA GLY A 125 9.22 11.64 5.30
C GLY A 125 7.81 12.21 5.22
N VAL A 126 7.64 13.40 5.80
CA VAL A 126 6.58 14.40 5.51
C VAL A 126 5.16 14.00 5.99
N ALA A 127 4.44 14.68 6.89
CA ALA A 127 4.56 15.96 7.60
C ALA A 127 3.68 15.86 8.89
N PRO A 128 3.88 16.71 9.92
CA PRO A 128 3.03 16.69 11.10
C PRO A 128 1.61 17.12 10.74
N ALA A 129 0.63 16.40 11.30
CA ALA A 129 -0.77 16.80 11.30
C ALA A 129 -0.88 18.21 11.90
N GLN A 130 -0.94 19.23 11.04
CA GLN A 130 -1.40 20.56 11.42
C GLN A 130 -2.91 20.48 11.57
N SER A 131 -3.34 20.38 12.82
CA SER A 131 -4.68 20.77 13.23
C SER A 131 -4.96 22.20 12.73
N GLY A 132 -6.03 22.36 11.94
CA GLY A 132 -6.67 23.64 11.71
C GLY A 132 -5.87 24.64 10.89
N ASN A 133 -5.91 24.49 9.56
CA ASN A 133 -6.16 25.56 8.59
C ASN A 133 -6.29 24.89 7.22
N SER A 134 -7.42 25.06 6.54
CA SER A 134 -7.55 24.65 5.13
C SER A 134 -6.36 25.22 4.35
N PRO A 135 -5.72 24.46 3.44
CA PRO A 135 -4.61 24.97 2.64
C PRO A 135 -5.05 26.27 1.98
N ALA A 136 -4.27 27.33 2.16
CA ALA A 136 -4.44 28.51 1.32
C ALA A 136 -4.30 28.05 -0.14
N ILE A 137 -5.25 28.45 -0.98
CA ILE A 137 -5.22 28.13 -2.42
C ILE A 137 -3.92 28.73 -2.96
N PRO A 138 -3.04 27.92 -3.61
CA PRO A 138 -1.78 28.44 -4.11
C PRO A 138 -2.00 29.53 -5.17
N ASP A 139 -1.10 30.50 -5.24
CA ASP A 139 -1.16 31.55 -6.26
C ASP A 139 -1.22 30.93 -7.67
N GLY A 140 -2.20 31.37 -8.47
CA GLY A 140 -2.45 30.87 -9.82
C GLY A 140 -3.51 29.77 -9.94
N TYR A 141 -4.10 29.31 -8.83
CA TYR A 141 -5.22 28.37 -8.85
C TYR A 141 -6.57 29.09 -8.77
N VAL A 142 -7.54 28.59 -9.53
CA VAL A 142 -8.89 29.15 -9.71
C VAL A 142 -9.90 28.17 -9.09
N LEU A 143 -10.86 28.66 -8.29
CA LEU A 143 -11.88 27.80 -7.67
C LEU A 143 -12.99 27.52 -8.67
N VAL A 144 -13.24 26.24 -8.94
CA VAL A 144 -14.35 25.80 -9.78
C VAL A 144 -15.39 25.06 -8.95
N PRO A 145 -16.69 25.09 -9.33
CA PRO A 145 -17.72 24.36 -8.64
C PRO A 145 -17.40 22.87 -8.54
N LYS A 146 -17.70 22.26 -7.38
CA LYS A 146 -17.52 20.81 -7.19
C LYS A 146 -18.41 19.99 -8.13
N GLU A 147 -19.59 20.50 -8.47
CA GLU A 147 -20.53 19.88 -9.40
C GLU A 147 -20.67 20.77 -10.64
N ALA A 148 -20.71 20.16 -11.84
CA ALA A 148 -20.85 20.91 -13.08
C ALA A 148 -22.20 21.65 -13.10
N THR A 149 -22.15 22.98 -13.25
CA THR A 149 -23.36 23.79 -13.44
C THR A 149 -23.91 23.59 -14.85
N LYS A 150 -25.16 24.01 -15.06
CA LYS A 150 -25.79 23.92 -16.37
C LYS A 150 -25.00 24.70 -17.43
N GLU A 151 -24.45 25.84 -17.07
CA GLU A 151 -23.67 26.70 -17.95
C GLU A 151 -22.36 26.02 -18.38
N ILE A 152 -21.72 25.25 -17.49
CA ILE A 152 -20.54 24.45 -17.84
C ILE A 152 -20.92 23.34 -18.84
N LEU A 153 -22.07 22.70 -18.63
CA LEU A 153 -22.55 21.62 -19.50
C LEU A 153 -22.97 22.17 -20.88
N ASP A 154 -23.70 23.28 -20.92
CA ASP A 154 -24.11 23.94 -22.17
C ASP A 154 -22.87 24.40 -22.98
N GLU A 155 -21.82 24.88 -22.30
CA GLU A 155 -20.56 25.28 -22.95
C GLU A 155 -19.77 24.06 -23.45
N PHE A 156 -19.75 22.97 -22.67
CA PHE A 156 -19.12 21.72 -23.08
C PHE A 156 -19.78 21.17 -24.36
N ASP A 157 -21.12 21.13 -24.41
CA ASP A 157 -21.87 20.71 -25.60
C ASP A 157 -21.54 21.61 -26.80
N SER A 158 -21.43 22.94 -26.60
CA SER A 158 -21.00 23.85 -27.67
C SER A 158 -19.57 23.54 -28.16
N ILE A 159 -18.64 23.19 -27.28
CA ILE A 159 -17.26 22.85 -27.67
C ILE A 159 -17.24 21.59 -28.54
N ILE A 160 -18.04 20.57 -28.21
CA ILE A 160 -18.20 19.35 -29.01
C ILE A 160 -18.79 19.68 -30.39
N ASP A 161 -19.87 20.46 -30.43
CA ASP A 161 -20.59 20.78 -31.67
C ASP A 161 -19.72 21.54 -32.69
N TYR A 162 -18.74 22.32 -32.22
CA TYR A 162 -17.81 23.07 -33.07
C TYR A 162 -16.42 22.43 -33.21
N GLY A 163 -16.18 21.23 -32.67
CA GLY A 163 -14.93 20.47 -32.83
C GLY A 163 -13.70 21.18 -32.25
N ALA A 164 -13.86 21.88 -31.12
CA ALA A 164 -12.81 22.67 -30.49
C ALA A 164 -12.19 21.98 -29.25
N GLU A 165 -12.49 20.70 -29.03
CA GLU A 165 -12.25 19.97 -27.76
C GLU A 165 -10.78 19.98 -27.33
N ASP A 166 -9.86 19.94 -28.29
CA ASP A 166 -8.42 19.85 -28.05
C ASP A 166 -7.71 21.22 -28.00
N SER A 167 -8.46 22.32 -27.91
CA SER A 167 -7.91 23.68 -27.92
C SER A 167 -7.75 24.29 -26.52
N VAL A 168 -6.72 25.13 -26.34
CA VAL A 168 -6.55 25.95 -25.13
C VAL A 168 -7.73 26.90 -24.94
N ASP A 169 -8.36 27.32 -26.04
CA ASP A 169 -9.55 28.16 -26.04
C ASP A 169 -10.75 27.45 -25.40
N ALA A 170 -10.98 26.16 -25.71
CA ALA A 170 -12.01 25.35 -25.08
C ALA A 170 -11.83 25.26 -23.55
N TRP A 171 -10.59 25.10 -23.09
CA TRP A 171 -10.28 25.12 -21.65
C TRP A 171 -10.58 26.48 -21.00
N HIS A 172 -10.23 27.59 -21.66
CA HIS A 172 -10.57 28.92 -21.15
C HIS A 172 -12.08 29.18 -21.11
N ARG A 173 -12.82 28.70 -22.11
CA ARG A 173 -14.28 28.83 -22.18
C ARG A 173 -14.96 28.06 -21.05
N LEU A 174 -14.53 26.83 -20.77
CA LEU A 174 -15.04 26.04 -19.64
C LEU A 174 -14.74 26.70 -18.29
N LEU A 175 -13.53 27.24 -18.09
CA LEU A 175 -13.17 27.97 -16.87
C LEU A 175 -13.95 29.27 -16.71
N ALA A 176 -14.31 29.94 -17.80
CA ALA A 176 -15.15 31.14 -17.78
C ALA A 176 -16.62 30.82 -17.46
N ALA A 177 -17.12 29.67 -17.90
CA ALA A 177 -18.46 29.18 -17.57
C ALA A 177 -18.57 28.69 -16.11
N ALA A 178 -17.44 28.30 -15.50
CA ALA A 178 -17.40 27.89 -14.11
C ALA A 178 -17.51 29.08 -13.14
N THR A 179 -18.63 29.18 -12.44
CA THR A 179 -18.81 30.19 -11.37
C THR A 179 -17.77 30.02 -10.29
N GLN A 180 -17.00 31.06 -10.00
CA GLN A 180 -15.97 31.02 -8.96
C GLN A 180 -16.62 30.90 -7.57
N GLU A 181 -16.29 29.84 -6.84
CA GLU A 181 -16.71 29.73 -5.44
C GLU A 181 -15.99 30.80 -4.62
N VAL A 182 -16.75 31.68 -3.94
CA VAL A 182 -16.17 32.64 -3.00
C VAL A 182 -15.86 31.89 -1.71
N LYS A 183 -14.60 31.96 -1.28
CA LYS A 183 -14.17 31.36 0.00
C LYS A 183 -15.01 31.94 1.15
N PRO A 184 -15.66 31.11 1.99
CA PRO A 184 -16.30 31.59 3.21
C PRO A 184 -15.28 32.12 4.23
#